data_AF-A0A949YAK7-F1
#
_entry.id   AF-A0A949YAK7-F1
#
_cell.length_a   1.000
_cell.length_b   1.000
_cell.length_c   1.000
_cell.angle_alpha   90.00
_cell.angle_beta   90.00
_cell.angle_gamma   90.00
#
_symmetry.space_group_name_H-M   'P 1'
#
loop_
_entity.id
_entity.type
_entity.pdbx_description
1 polymer ?
#
loop_
_entity_poly.entity_id
_entity_poly.type
_entity_poly.pdbx_seq_one_letter_code
_entity_poly.pdbx_strand_id
1 'polypeptide(L)'
;MNRFCFRITFQNEDAAFYQFHVFPPVVHIPWVSGWARKRNASTQLILVELKEEEDRDRFLELCCENPHVLKIEEISEDEFTATPSQAI
;
A
#
# COMPACT_ATOMS: atom_id res chain seq x y z
N MET A 1 -12.59 13.53 0.36
CA MET A 1 -11.35 12.78 0.65
C MET A 1 -11.40 11.52 -0.17
N ASN A 2 -10.39 11.29 -0.99
CA ASN A 2 -10.38 10.20 -1.96
C ASN A 2 -9.63 9.02 -1.34
N ARG A 3 -10.36 7.95 -1.02
CA ARG A 3 -9.82 6.76 -0.37
C ARG A 3 -9.63 5.64 -1.38
N PHE A 4 -8.46 5.04 -1.36
CA PHE A 4 -8.13 3.89 -2.20
C PHE A 4 -7.49 2.79 -1.37
N CYS A 5 -7.83 1.55 -1.68
CA CYS A 5 -7.22 0.38 -1.07
C CYS A 5 -6.47 -0.41 -2.13
N PHE A 6 -5.22 -0.76 -1.83
CA PHE A 6 -4.37 -1.52 -2.73
C PHE A 6 -3.79 -2.75 -2.04
N ARG A 7 -3.70 -3.85 -2.78
CA ARG A 7 -2.85 -4.99 -2.48
C ARG A 7 -1.57 -4.85 -3.28
N ILE A 8 -0.45 -4.80 -2.57
CA ILE A 8 0.90 -4.80 -3.13
C ILE A 8 1.49 -6.18 -2.88
N THR A 9 1.77 -6.92 -3.95
CA THR A 9 2.43 -8.23 -3.91
C THR A 9 3.92 -8.05 -4.14
N PHE A 10 4.74 -8.57 -3.23
CA PHE A 10 6.19 -8.51 -3.31
C PHE A 10 6.77 -9.83 -3.84
N GLN A 11 8.05 -9.80 -4.23
CA GLN A 11 8.78 -10.97 -4.71
C GLN A 11 8.77 -12.15 -3.73
N ASN A 12 8.84 -11.88 -2.43
CA ASN A 12 8.84 -12.88 -1.36
C ASN A 12 8.41 -12.26 -0.03
N GLU A 13 8.24 -13.11 1.00
CA GLU A 13 7.83 -12.67 2.34
C GLU A 13 8.87 -11.78 3.02
N ASP A 14 10.16 -12.01 2.79
CA ASP A 14 11.24 -11.19 3.34
C ASP A 14 11.16 -9.76 2.81
N ALA A 15 10.97 -9.60 1.49
CA ALA A 15 10.75 -8.30 0.87
C ALA A 15 9.50 -7.63 1.43
N ALA A 16 8.38 -8.34 1.55
CA ALA A 16 7.17 -7.80 2.16
C ALA A 16 7.37 -7.43 3.64
N PHE A 17 8.24 -8.13 4.38
CA PHE A 17 8.57 -7.81 5.76
C PHE A 17 9.45 -6.56 5.86
N TYR A 18 10.59 -6.53 5.16
CA TYR A 18 11.52 -5.40 5.22
C TYR A 18 10.93 -4.12 4.65
N GLN A 19 10.15 -4.21 3.57
CA GLN A 19 9.50 -3.06 2.96
C GLN A 19 8.38 -2.50 3.82
N PHE A 20 7.80 -3.28 4.75
CA PHE A 20 6.61 -2.90 5.52
C PHE A 20 6.78 -1.61 6.32
N HIS A 21 7.99 -1.31 6.77
CA HIS A 21 8.26 -0.12 7.58
C HIS A 21 8.64 1.10 6.73
N VAL A 22 9.17 0.88 5.52
CA VAL A 22 9.80 1.93 4.70
C VAL A 22 9.03 2.27 3.44
N PHE A 23 8.11 1.40 3.00
CA PHE A 23 7.42 1.51 1.72
C PHE A 23 5.93 1.12 1.83
N PRO A 24 5.04 1.81 1.08
CA PRO A 24 5.30 3.09 0.42
C PRO A 24 5.62 4.19 1.46
N PRO A 25 6.44 5.21 1.14
CA PRO A 25 6.89 6.22 2.09
C PRO A 25 5.82 7.28 2.40
N VAL A 26 4.56 6.84 2.59
CA VAL A 26 3.34 7.66 2.72
C VAL A 26 3.43 8.78 3.76
N VAL A 27 4.22 8.60 4.83
CA VAL A 27 4.43 9.62 5.87
C VAL A 27 5.12 10.89 5.31
N HIS A 28 5.92 10.74 4.26
CA HIS A 28 6.71 11.82 3.66
C HIS A 28 6.05 12.44 2.42
N ILE A 29 4.83 11.99 2.07
CA ILE A 29 4.16 12.39 0.83
C ILE A 29 3.17 13.53 1.12
N PRO A 30 3.38 14.75 0.59
CA PRO A 30 2.54 15.92 0.93
C PRO A 30 1.07 15.83 0.48
N TRP A 31 0.78 14.96 -0.49
CA TRP A 31 -0.55 14.75 -1.06
C TRP A 31 -1.31 13.56 -0.44
N VAL A 32 -0.70 12.87 0.55
CA VAL A 32 -1.38 11.89 1.39
C VAL A 32 -1.94 12.58 2.63
N SER A 33 -3.24 12.45 2.89
CA SER A 33 -3.90 12.99 4.09
C SER A 33 -4.01 11.97 5.22
N GLY A 34 -3.95 10.68 4.91
CA GLY A 34 -4.09 9.60 5.86
C GLY A 34 -3.70 8.26 5.24
N TRP A 35 -3.32 7.29 6.07
CA TRP A 35 -2.99 5.95 5.59
C TRP A 35 -3.15 4.90 6.69
N ALA A 36 -3.39 3.66 6.28
CA ALA A 36 -3.30 2.48 7.12
C ALA A 36 -2.66 1.35 6.31
N ARG A 37 -1.88 0.49 6.96
CA ARG A 37 -1.22 -0.63 6.29
C ARG A 37 -1.39 -1.92 7.09
N LYS A 38 -1.48 -3.04 6.37
CA LYS A 38 -1.50 -4.40 6.91
C LYS A 38 -0.52 -5.24 6.09
N ARG A 39 0.00 -6.30 6.69
CA ARG A 39 0.83 -7.29 5.99
C ARG A 39 0.19 -8.66 6.14
N ASN A 40 0.28 -9.45 5.07
CA ASN A 40 -0.12 -10.85 5.05
C ASN A 40 0.84 -11.62 4.12
N ALA A 41 1.73 -12.43 4.71
CA ALA A 41 2.79 -13.15 4.00
C ALA A 41 3.59 -12.23 3.05
N SER A 42 3.62 -12.53 1.76
CA SER A 42 4.30 -11.77 0.69
C SER A 42 3.52 -10.55 0.19
N THR A 43 2.40 -10.21 0.82
CA THR A 43 1.55 -9.09 0.42
C THR A 43 1.46 -8.04 1.52
N GLN A 44 1.34 -6.79 1.10
CA GLN A 44 0.90 -5.69 1.96
C GLN A 44 -0.39 -5.12 1.40
N LEU A 45 -1.31 -4.81 2.30
CA LEU A 45 -2.50 -4.08 1.96
C LEU A 45 -2.33 -2.67 2.50
N ILE A 46 -2.61 -1.68 1.66
CA ILE A 46 -2.55 -0.27 2.05
C ILE A 46 -3.88 0.40 1.74
N LEU A 47 -4.41 1.09 2.74
CA LEU A 47 -5.46 2.08 2.57
C LEU A 47 -4.76 3.43 2.57
N VAL A 48 -4.99 4.23 1.54
CA VAL A 48 -4.43 5.57 1.42
C VAL A 48 -5.55 6.58 1.19
N GLU A 49 -5.49 7.68 1.92
CA GLU A 49 -6.34 8.84 1.73
C GLU A 49 -5.53 9.92 1.01
N LEU A 50 -6.00 10.32 -0.16
CA LEU A 50 -5.36 11.29 -1.03
C LEU A 50 -6.15 12.60 -1.04
N LYS A 51 -5.43 13.70 -1.23
CA LYS A 51 -6.02 15.03 -1.33
C LYS A 51 -6.85 15.17 -2.60
N GLU A 52 -6.27 14.83 -3.74
CA GLU A 52 -6.91 14.86 -5.05
C GLU A 52 -7.03 13.45 -5.64
N GLU A 53 -7.92 13.26 -6.61
CA GLU A 53 -8.10 11.96 -7.27
C GLU A 53 -6.91 11.63 -8.19
N GLU A 54 -6.34 12.65 -8.82
CA GLU A 54 -5.17 12.57 -9.71
C GLU A 54 -3.91 12.08 -8.99
N ASP A 55 -3.82 12.24 -7.66
CA ASP A 55 -2.71 11.72 -6.87
C ASP A 55 -2.70 10.18 -6.80
N ARG A 56 -3.80 9.52 -7.18
CA ARG A 56 -3.89 8.04 -7.26
C ARG A 56 -2.87 7.48 -8.23
N ASP A 57 -2.79 8.05 -9.43
CA ASP A 57 -1.87 7.56 -10.46
C ASP A 57 -0.42 7.78 -10.04
N ARG A 58 -0.13 8.92 -9.40
CA ARG A 58 1.19 9.22 -8.82
C ARG A 58 1.59 8.23 -7.72
N PHE A 59 0.62 7.80 -6.91
CA PHE A 59 0.82 6.77 -5.90
C PHE A 59 1.13 5.41 -6.51
N LEU A 60 0.41 5.02 -7.56
CA LEU A 60 0.64 3.78 -8.29
C LEU A 60 2.02 3.78 -8.98
N GLU A 61 2.40 4.88 -9.63
CA GLU A 61 3.72 5.07 -10.22
C GLU A 61 4.84 4.88 -9.20
N LEU A 62 4.75 5.58 -8.05
CA LEU A 62 5.69 5.42 -6.95
C LEU A 62 5.78 3.96 -6.48
N CYS A 63 4.65 3.25 -6.45
CA CYS A 63 4.65 1.87 -6.03
C CYS A 63 5.35 0.94 -7.04
N CYS A 64 5.20 1.23 -8.34
CA CYS A 64 5.85 0.49 -9.43
C CYS A 64 7.37 0.72 -9.50
N GLU A 65 7.90 1.82 -8.97
CA GLU A 65 9.34 2.09 -8.93
C GLU A 65 10.11 1.16 -7.98
N ASN A 66 9.42 0.50 -7.05
CA ASN A 66 10.07 -0.40 -6.10
C ASN A 66 10.41 -1.74 -6.77
N PRO A 67 11.71 -2.11 -6.87
CA PRO A 67 12.13 -3.31 -7.56
C PRO A 67 11.61 -4.61 -6.91
N HIS A 68 11.15 -4.55 -5.66
CA HIS A 68 10.62 -5.70 -4.95
C HIS A 68 9.12 -5.94 -5.20
N VAL A 69 8.41 -4.97 -5.80
CA VAL A 69 6.99 -5.08 -6.11
C VAL A 69 6.80 -5.85 -7.41
N LEU A 70 5.93 -6.87 -7.37
CA LEU A 70 5.56 -7.66 -8.55
C LEU A 70 4.22 -7.23 -9.14
N LYS A 71 3.27 -6.88 -8.29
CA LYS A 71 1.90 -6.59 -8.70
C LYS A 71 1.24 -5.64 -7.72
N ILE A 72 0.45 -4.72 -8.26
CA ILE A 72 -0.43 -3.86 -7.48
C ILE A 72 -1.84 -4.06 -8.00
N GLU A 73 -2.78 -4.26 -7.08
CA GLU A 73 -4.19 -4.45 -7.39
C GLU A 73 -5.00 -3.52 -6.51
N GLU A 74 -5.98 -2.83 -7.09
CA GLU A 74 -6.99 -2.16 -6.31
C GLU A 74 -7.95 -3.19 -5.72
N ILE A 75 -8.23 -3.06 -4.44
CA ILE A 75 -9.12 -3.94 -3.67
C ILE A 75 -10.21 -3.11 -3.02
N SER A 76 -11.28 -3.77 -2.58
CA SER A 76 -12.34 -3.08 -1.82
C SER A 76 -11.90 -2.79 -0.37
N GLU A 77 -12.55 -1.82 0.26
CA GLU A 77 -12.36 -1.52 1.68
C GLU A 77 -12.81 -2.70 2.57
N ASP A 78 -13.80 -3.48 2.12
CA ASP A 78 -14.24 -4.72 2.77
C ASP A 78 -13.12 -5.76 2.81
N GLU A 79 -12.42 -5.95 1.69
CA GLU A 79 -11.30 -6.88 1.58
C GLU A 79 -10.12 -6.44 2.45
N PHE A 80 -9.84 -5.13 2.48
CA PHE A 80 -8.87 -4.54 3.40
C PHE A 80 -9.24 -4.83 4.85
N THR A 81 -10.50 -4.62 5.23
CA THR A 81 -10.99 -4.76 6.61
C THR A 81 -10.98 -6.23 7.06
N ALA A 82 -11.47 -7.14 6.22
CA ALA A 82 -11.54 -8.57 6.49
C ALA A 82 -10.15 -9.23 6.63
N THR A 83 -9.13 -8.68 5.98
CA THR A 83 -7.77 -9.23 6.07
C THR A 83 -7.21 -9.01 7.49
N PRO A 84 -6.82 -10.08 8.21
CA PRO A 84 -6.22 -9.94 9.53
C PRO A 84 -4.91 -9.18 9.41
N SER A 85 -4.73 -8.19 10.29
CA SER A 85 -3.47 -7.46 10.36
C SER A 85 -2.45 -8.32 11.10
N GLN A 86 -1.51 -8.93 10.38
CA GLN A 86 -0.29 -9.45 11.01
C GLN A 86 0.69 -8.30 11.19
N ALA A 87 0.31 -7.36 12.08
CA ALA A 87 1.27 -6.43 12.66
C ALA A 87 2.23 -7.28 13.49
N ILE A 88 3.49 -7.33 13.08
CA ILE A 88 4.57 -7.94 13.86
C ILE A 88 4.68 -7.19 15.18
#